data_AF-A0A140SSN6-F1
#
_entry.id   AF-A0A140SSN6-F1
#
_cell.length_a   1.000
_cell.length_b   1.000
_cell.length_c   1.000
_cell.angle_alpha   90.00
_cell.angle_beta   90.00
_cell.angle_gamma   90.00
#
_symmetry.space_group_name_H-M   'P 1'
#
loop_
_entity.id
_entity.type
_entity.pdbx_description
1 polymer ?
#
loop_
_entity_poly.entity_id
_entity_poly.type
_entity_poly.pdbx_seq_one_letter_code
_entity_poly.pdbx_strand_id
1 'polypeptide(L)' 'MQKTTKKKTNRYFNGVPTTRLIVTCEQSVIDKVDAHIRADRVTRGNRAEFVRQAIIEKLQRDT' A
#
# COMPACT_ATOMS: atom_id res chain seq x y z
N MET A 1 -21.34 -14.74 22.20
CA MET A 1 -20.51 -14.34 21.05
C MET A 1 -20.08 -12.88 21.20
N GLN A 2 -18.86 -12.61 21.66
CA GLN A 2 -18.33 -11.24 21.70
C GLN A 2 -18.02 -10.78 20.28
N LYS A 3 -18.77 -9.79 19.77
CA LYS A 3 -18.44 -9.11 18.51
C LYS A 3 -17.25 -8.18 18.80
N THR A 4 -16.05 -8.62 18.44
CA THR A 4 -14.86 -7.76 18.53
C THR A 4 -14.98 -6.68 17.46
N THR A 5 -15.13 -5.43 17.87
CA THR A 5 -15.07 -4.27 16.97
C THR A 5 -13.63 -4.17 16.48
N LYS A 6 -13.33 -4.76 15.31
CA LYS A 6 -12.01 -4.62 14.68
C LYS A 6 -11.68 -3.12 14.62
N LYS A 7 -10.65 -2.70 15.37
CA LYS A 7 -10.11 -1.34 15.29
C LYS A 7 -9.89 -1.00 13.82
N LYS A 8 -10.66 -0.04 13.30
CA LYS A 8 -10.48 0.54 11.95
C LYS A 8 -9.22 1.42 11.85
N THR A 9 -8.36 1.43 12.87
CA THR A 9 -7.09 2.15 12.86
C THR A 9 -6.01 1.21 12.33
N ASN A 10 -5.71 1.36 11.04
CA ASN A 10 -4.68 0.61 10.35
C ASN A 10 -3.30 1.10 10.83
N ARG A 11 -2.57 0.27 11.59
CA ARG A 11 -1.23 0.62 12.11
C ARG A 11 -0.23 0.95 10.99
N TYR A 12 -0.49 0.47 9.79
CA TYR A 12 0.35 0.69 8.61
C TYR A 12 0.22 2.07 7.99
N PHE A 13 -0.79 2.86 8.37
CA PHE A 13 -1.07 4.19 7.79
C PHE A 13 -1.28 5.26 8.88
N ASN A 14 -0.59 5.14 10.03
CA ASN A 14 -0.59 6.13 11.11
C ASN A 14 -1.99 6.59 11.59
N GLY A 15 -2.99 5.70 11.55
CA GLY A 15 -4.34 6.02 12.02
C GLY A 15 -5.20 6.82 11.04
N VAL A 16 -4.74 7.04 9.80
CA VAL A 16 -5.52 7.70 8.75
C VAL A 16 -6.62 6.75 8.25
N PRO A 17 -7.89 7.21 8.15
CA PRO A 17 -8.96 6.41 7.55
C PRO A 17 -8.58 6.10 6.10
N THR A 18 -8.34 4.82 5.82
CA THR A 18 -7.87 4.36 4.51
C THR A 18 -8.96 3.56 3.83
N THR A 19 -9.34 3.96 2.62
CA THR A 19 -10.20 3.14 1.76
C THR A 19 -9.37 2.00 1.17
N ARG A 20 -9.80 0.75 1.37
CA ARG A 20 -9.13 -0.41 0.78
C ARG A 20 -9.60 -0.59 -0.66
N LEU A 21 -8.69 -0.40 -1.61
CA LEU A 21 -8.90 -0.76 -3.01
C LEU A 21 -8.30 -2.16 -3.27
N ILE A 22 -9.09 -3.07 -3.83
CA ILE A 22 -8.60 -4.38 -4.28
C ILE A 22 -8.30 -4.25 -5.77
N VAL A 23 -7.04 -4.45 -6.16
CA VAL A 23 -6.59 -4.33 -7.55
C VAL A 23 -6.05 -5.66 -8.02
N THR A 24 -6.54 -6.14 -9.16
CA THR A 24 -6.02 -7.31 -9.85
C THR A 24 -5.04 -6.87 -10.93
N CYS A 25 -3.81 -7.35 -10.85
CA CYS A 25 -2.76 -7.10 -11.83
C CYS A 25 -2.10 -8.43 -12.22
N GLU A 26 -1.38 -8.43 -13.34
CA GLU A 26 -0.58 -9.57 -13.76
C GLU A 26 0.52 -9.91 -12.73
N GLN A 27 0.82 -11.21 -12.58
CA GLN A 27 1.82 -11.69 -11.61
C GLN A 27 3.22 -11.08 -11.86
N SER A 28 3.57 -10.82 -13.12
CA SER A 28 4.83 -10.16 -13.48
C SER A 28 4.94 -8.74 -12.93
N VAL A 29 3.83 -8.00 -12.85
CA VAL A 29 3.80 -6.66 -12.27
C VAL A 29 4.01 -6.73 -10.75
N ILE A 30 3.38 -7.71 -10.10
CA ILE A 30 3.52 -7.93 -8.65
C ILE A 30 4.98 -8.28 -8.30
N ASP A 31 5.62 -9.13 -9.11
CA ASP A 31 7.01 -9.57 -8.90
C ASP A 31 7.99 -8.40 -9.02
N LYS A 32 7.83 -7.55 -10.05
CA LYS A 32 8.64 -6.33 -10.22
C LYS A 32 8.50 -5.38 -9.03
N VAL A 33 7.28 -5.20 -8.52
CA VAL A 33 7.01 -4.37 -7.36
C VAL A 33 7.66 -4.96 -6.10
N ASP A 34 7.57 -6.27 -5.90
CA ASP A 34 8.18 -6.93 -4.74
C ASP A 34 9.71 -6.84 -4.76
N ALA A 35 10.33 -7.08 -5.93
CA ALA A 35 11.77 -6.93 -6.12
C ALA A 35 12.24 -5.50 -5.81
N HIS A 36 11.47 -4.50 -6.24
CA HIS A 36 11.80 -3.09 -6.00
C HIS A 36 11.69 -2.70 -4.52
N ILE A 37 10.61 -3.13 -3.85
CA ILE A 37 10.39 -2.85 -2.42
C ILE A 37 11.43 -3.57 -1.55
N ARG A 38 11.88 -4.75 -1.95
CA ARG A 38 12.90 -5.51 -1.20
C ARG A 38 14.25 -4.79 -1.18
N ALA A 39 14.56 -4.01 -2.21
CA ALA A 39 15.77 -3.19 -2.29
C ALA A 39 15.65 -1.87 -1.50
N ASP A 40 14.42 -1.40 -1.25
CA ASP A 40 14.16 -0.09 -0.67
C ASP A 40 14.00 -0.12 0.87
N ARG A 41 14.85 0.65 1.56
CA ARG A 41 14.85 0.73 3.04
C ARG A 41 13.69 1.52 3.62
N VAL A 42 13.01 2.33 2.82
CA VAL A 42 11.97 3.27 3.26
C VAL A 42 10.63 2.56 3.36
N THR A 43 10.29 1.75 2.36
CA THR A 43 9.01 1.03 2.29
C THR A 43 9.04 -0.33 2.99
N ARG A 44 10.23 -0.91 3.29
CA ARG A 44 10.45 -2.12 4.13
C ARG A 44 9.44 -3.26 3.91
N GLY A 45 9.08 -3.57 2.67
CA GLY A 45 8.13 -4.66 2.38
C GLY A 45 6.64 -4.27 2.43
N ASN A 46 6.31 -3.01 2.73
CA ASN A 46 4.93 -2.53 2.69
C ASN A 46 4.51 -2.17 1.25
N ARG A 47 4.02 -3.18 0.53
CA ARG A 47 3.51 -3.04 -0.84
C ARG A 47 2.45 -1.97 -0.98
N ALA A 48 1.57 -1.82 0.00
CA ALA A 48 0.48 -0.85 -0.08
C ALA A 48 0.97 0.60 0.02
N GLU A 49 1.98 0.86 0.86
CA GLU A 49 2.59 2.19 0.97
C GLU A 49 3.39 2.56 -0.29
N PHE A 50 4.14 1.60 -0.86
CA PHE A 50 4.82 1.82 -2.14
C PHE A 50 3.83 2.24 -3.24
N VAL A 51 2.74 1.48 -3.41
CA VAL A 51 1.70 1.79 -4.41
C VAL A 51 1.06 3.15 -4.12
N ARG A 52 0.80 3.48 -2.85
CA ARG A 52 0.25 4.79 -2.46
C ARG A 52 1.17 5.94 -2.87
N GLN A 53 2.47 5.85 -2.58
CA GLN A 53 3.44 6.88 -2.94
C GLN A 53 3.59 7.01 -4.46
N ALA A 54 3.63 5.89 -5.19
CA ALA A 54 3.73 5.90 -6.65
C ALA A 54 2.52 6.58 -7.31
N ILE A 55 1.30 6.35 -6.80
CA ILE A 55 0.09 7.03 -7.27
C ILE A 55 0.19 8.54 -7.01
N ILE A 56 0.60 8.95 -5.80
CA ILE A 56 0.75 10.37 -5.45
C ILE A 56 1.78 11.04 -6.38
N GLU A 57 2.95 10.42 -6.55
CA GLU A 57 4.00 10.94 -7.43
C GLU A 57 3.51 11.08 -8.88
N LYS A 58 2.84 10.05 -9.42
CA LYS A 58 2.31 10.10 -10.78
C LYS A 58 1.28 11.21 -10.96
N LEU A 59 0.36 11.38 -10.00
CA LEU A 59 -0.63 12.45 -10.04
C LEU A 59 0.02 13.85 -9.98
N GLN A 60 1.05 14.03 -9.16
CA GLN A 60 1.79 15.29 -9.08
C GLN A 60 2.54 15.63 -10.38
N ARG A 61 3.06 14.63 -11.09
CA ARG A 61 3.76 14.82 -12.38
C ARG A 61 2.82 15.10 -13.56
N ASP A 62 1.57 14.65 -13.47
CA ASP A 62 0.53 14.84 -14.50
C ASP A 62 -0.23 16.16 -14.34
N THR A 63 0.04 16.91 -13.26
CA THR A 63 -0.53 18.24 -12.99
C THR A 63 0.45 19.32 -13.45
#